data_AF-A0A5S9YI40-F1
#
_entry.id   AF-A0A5S9YI40-F1
#
_cell.length_a   1.000
_cell.length_b   1.000
_cell.length_c   1.000
_cell.angle_alpha   90.00
_cell.angle_beta   90.00
_cell.angle_gamma   90.00
#
_symmetry.space_group_name_H-M   'P 1'
#
loop_
_entity.id
_entity.type
_entity.pdbx_description
1 polymer ?
#
loop_
_entity_poly.entity_id
_entity_poly.type
_entity_poly.pdbx_seq_one_letter_code
_entity_poly.pdbx_strand_id
1 'polypeptide(L)'
;MWIPYDTAEMFLTRGSEQRQWYEADISWKIDNVVAKEGAERVERLEPKSRWLERMREAKFTGVGFGETAMTEVKTMLEEHATGWGMKKDVDDDNDVERFVLTWKGHSVMFASAWAPPN
;
A
#
# COMPACT_ATOMS: atom_id res chain seq x y z
N MET A 1 -6.83 -9.73 6.78
CA MET A 1 -6.71 -8.30 7.11
C MET A 1 -6.14 -8.13 8.53
N TRP A 2 -4.96 -8.67 8.81
CA TRP A 2 -4.39 -8.67 10.17
C TRP A 2 -3.37 -7.55 10.39
N ILE A 3 -2.71 -7.12 9.32
CA ILE A 3 -1.62 -6.12 9.35
C ILE A 3 -2.07 -4.81 10.01
N PRO A 4 -3.23 -4.20 9.68
CA PRO A 4 -3.64 -2.95 10.33
C PRO A 4 -3.75 -3.08 11.85
N TYR A 5 -4.33 -4.17 12.36
CA TYR A 5 -4.43 -4.42 13.80
C TYR A 5 -3.07 -4.66 14.46
N ASP A 6 -2.18 -5.42 13.82
CA ASP A 6 -0.84 -5.66 14.34
C ASP A 6 0.02 -4.38 14.36
N THR A 7 -0.13 -3.50 13.35
CA THR A 7 0.49 -2.17 13.37
C THR A 7 -0.07 -1.28 14.48
N ALA A 8 -1.39 -1.32 14.74
CA ALA A 8 -2.01 -0.57 15.83
C ALA A 8 -1.54 -1.04 17.21
N GLU A 9 -1.41 -2.35 17.43
CA GLU A 9 -0.88 -2.88 18.69
C GLU A 9 0.57 -2.44 18.94
N MET A 10 1.37 -2.31 17.87
CA MET A 10 2.78 -1.93 17.99
C MET A 10 3.01 -0.43 18.16
N PHE A 11 2.21 0.42 17.49
CA PHE A 11 2.46 1.86 17.45
C PHE A 11 1.46 2.70 18.25
N LEU A 12 0.29 2.16 18.64
CA LEU A 12 -0.76 2.91 19.32
C LEU A 12 -0.97 2.41 20.75
N THR A 13 -0.94 3.34 21.69
CA THR A 13 -1.18 3.04 23.11
C THR A 13 -2.58 2.46 23.32
N ARG A 14 -2.66 1.38 24.11
CA ARG A 14 -3.95 0.77 24.46
C ARG A 14 -4.87 1.76 25.15
N GLY A 15 -6.12 1.80 24.70
CA GLY A 15 -7.13 2.70 25.23
C GLY A 15 -7.00 4.16 24.78
N SER A 16 -5.98 4.51 23.99
CA SER A 16 -5.86 5.87 23.45
C SER A 16 -6.98 6.18 22.46
N GLU A 17 -7.35 7.44 22.38
CA GLU A 17 -8.37 7.91 21.44
C GLU A 17 -7.92 7.66 19.99
N GLN A 18 -6.63 7.88 19.70
CA GLN A 18 -6.04 7.62 18.38
C GLN A 18 -6.22 6.16 17.94
N ARG A 19 -6.04 5.22 18.88
CA ARG A 19 -6.26 3.79 18.61
C ARG A 19 -7.72 3.48 18.32
N GLN A 20 -8.63 4.06 19.10
CA GLN A 20 -10.07 3.86 18.90
C GLN A 20 -10.52 4.37 17.53
N TRP A 21 -10.08 5.57 17.13
CA TRP A 21 -10.38 6.11 15.80
C TRP A 21 -9.83 5.24 14.66
N TYR A 22 -8.59 4.77 14.80
CA TYR A 22 -7.96 3.90 13.81
C TYR A 22 -8.68 2.54 13.69
N GLU A 23 -9.02 1.91 14.81
CA GLU A 23 -9.76 0.63 14.82
C GLU A 23 -11.19 0.80 14.30
N ALA A 24 -11.84 1.95 14.55
CA ALA A 24 -13.16 2.26 14.01
C ALA A 24 -13.14 2.40 12.49
N ASP A 25 -12.12 3.06 11.92
CA ASP A 25 -11.94 3.15 10.46
C ASP A 25 -11.77 1.76 9.81
N ILE A 26 -10.93 0.90 10.39
CA ILE A 26 -10.77 -0.49 9.90
C ILE A 26 -12.08 -1.26 10.01
N SER A 27 -12.79 -1.11 11.13
CA SER A 27 -14.07 -1.80 11.36
C SER A 27 -15.12 -1.39 10.33
N TRP A 28 -15.18 -0.08 10.00
CA TRP A 28 -16.06 0.42 8.94
C TRP A 28 -15.69 -0.17 7.58
N LYS A 29 -14.40 -0.27 7.25
CA LYS A 29 -13.94 -0.89 5.99
C LYS A 29 -14.33 -2.37 5.90
N ILE A 30 -14.18 -3.11 7.00
CA ILE A 30 -14.61 -4.51 7.08
C ILE A 30 -16.12 -4.62 6.86
N ASP A 31 -16.92 -3.79 7.54
CA ASP A 31 -18.37 -3.77 7.36
C ASP A 31 -18.75 -3.45 5.90
N ASN A 32 -18.08 -2.48 5.28
CA ASN A 32 -18.33 -2.15 3.88
C ASN A 32 -18.03 -3.31 2.93
N VAL A 33 -16.94 -4.04 3.15
CA VAL A 33 -16.58 -5.20 2.31
C VAL A 33 -17.54 -6.38 2.52
N VAL A 34 -17.95 -6.64 3.76
CA VAL A 34 -18.70 -7.86 4.14
C VAL A 34 -20.21 -7.69 4.01
N ALA A 35 -20.75 -6.55 4.44
CA ALA A 35 -22.19 -6.35 4.59
C ALA A 35 -22.83 -5.55 3.46
N LYS A 36 -22.06 -4.73 2.72
CA LYS A 36 -22.59 -3.92 1.61
C LYS A 36 -22.45 -4.64 0.28
N GLU A 37 -23.37 -4.34 -0.63
CA GLU A 37 -23.39 -4.91 -1.97
C GLU A 37 -23.64 -3.85 -3.05
N GLY A 38 -23.39 -4.22 -4.30
CA GLY A 38 -23.61 -3.31 -5.44
C GLY A 38 -22.88 -1.97 -5.26
N ALA A 39 -23.52 -0.86 -5.60
CA ALA A 39 -22.93 0.47 -5.49
C ALA A 39 -22.61 0.90 -4.04
N GLU A 40 -23.20 0.27 -3.03
CA GLU A 40 -22.96 0.61 -1.62
C GLU A 40 -21.64 0.03 -1.08
N ARG A 41 -21.14 -1.05 -1.70
CA ARG A 41 -19.78 -1.54 -1.42
C ARG A 41 -18.79 -0.68 -2.16
N VAL A 42 -18.12 0.22 -1.44
CA VAL A 42 -17.13 1.17 -1.98
C VAL A 42 -15.70 0.70 -1.73
N GLU A 43 -15.44 -0.07 -0.67
CA GLU A 43 -14.15 -0.70 -0.40
C GLU A 43 -13.94 -1.88 -1.35
N ARG A 44 -13.18 -1.63 -2.42
CA ARG A 44 -12.94 -2.58 -3.52
C ARG A 44 -11.48 -2.55 -3.96
N LEU A 45 -10.57 -2.73 -3.00
CA LEU A 45 -9.14 -2.75 -3.27
C LEU A 45 -8.81 -3.83 -4.32
N GLU A 46 -8.09 -3.41 -5.36
CA GLU A 46 -7.62 -4.28 -6.43
C GLU A 46 -6.14 -4.62 -6.24
N PRO A 47 -5.69 -5.80 -6.68
CA PRO A 47 -4.27 -6.14 -6.65
C PRO A 47 -3.46 -5.19 -7.55
N LYS A 48 -2.19 -5.01 -7.21
CA LYS A 48 -1.20 -4.23 -7.99
C LYS A 48 -1.33 -4.49 -9.50
N SER A 49 -1.33 -5.76 -9.92
CA SER A 49 -1.37 -6.15 -11.34
C SER A 49 -2.51 -5.50 -12.12
N ARG A 50 -3.71 -5.42 -11.51
CA ARG A 50 -4.90 -4.85 -12.13
C ARG A 50 -4.80 -3.35 -12.31
N TRP A 51 -4.22 -2.64 -11.34
CA TRP A 51 -3.94 -1.22 -11.50
C TRP A 51 -2.93 -0.95 -12.62
N LEU A 52 -1.86 -1.74 -12.71
CA LEU A 52 -0.86 -1.58 -13.77
C LEU A 52 -1.45 -1.84 -15.16
N GLU A 53 -2.30 -2.86 -15.28
CA GLU A 53 -3.03 -3.17 -16.52
C GLU A 53 -3.91 -1.99 -16.95
N ARG A 54 -4.74 -1.45 -16.04
CA ARG A 54 -5.59 -0.29 -16.31
C ARG A 54 -4.79 0.93 -16.79
N MET A 55 -3.64 1.20 -16.17
CA MET A 55 -2.78 2.32 -16.57
C MET A 55 -2.20 2.13 -17.98
N ARG A 56 -1.76 0.92 -18.32
CA ARG A 56 -1.28 0.59 -19.68
C ARG A 56 -2.40 0.66 -20.73
N GLU A 57 -3.58 0.16 -20.40
CA GLU A 57 -4.76 0.26 -21.27
C GLU A 57 -5.13 1.72 -21.55
N ALA A 58 -5.02 2.57 -20.53
CA ALA A 58 -5.19 4.02 -20.62
C ALA A 58 -4.00 4.76 -21.27
N LYS A 59 -3.02 4.03 -21.82
CA LYS A 59 -1.83 4.56 -22.51
C LYS A 59 -0.89 5.39 -21.64
N PHE A 60 -0.92 5.22 -20.33
CA PHE A 60 0.11 5.77 -19.47
C PHE A 60 1.38 4.93 -19.55
N THR A 61 2.52 5.61 -19.48
CA THR A 61 3.84 4.97 -19.43
C THR A 61 4.36 5.04 -18.00
N GLY A 62 4.78 3.92 -17.44
CA GLY A 62 5.34 3.92 -16.10
C GLY A 62 6.70 4.60 -16.09
N VAL A 63 6.97 5.36 -15.03
CA VAL A 63 8.26 6.04 -14.84
C VAL A 63 8.94 5.51 -13.58
N GLY A 64 10.25 5.36 -13.67
CA GLY A 64 11.08 4.93 -12.55
C GLY A 64 11.07 5.95 -11.41
N PHE A 65 11.43 5.48 -10.23
CA PHE A 65 11.71 6.37 -9.11
C PHE A 65 13.20 6.69 -9.11
N GLY A 66 13.56 7.90 -8.67
CA GLY A 66 14.99 8.25 -8.55
C GLY A 66 15.66 7.39 -7.47
N GLU A 67 16.80 6.77 -7.78
CA GLU A 67 17.53 5.88 -6.86
C GLU A 67 17.84 6.55 -5.50
N THR A 68 18.10 7.86 -5.50
CA THR A 68 18.32 8.64 -4.27
C THR A 68 17.09 8.64 -3.36
N ALA A 69 15.91 8.94 -3.91
CA ALA A 69 14.66 8.96 -3.14
C ALA A 69 14.34 7.58 -2.57
N MET A 70 14.65 6.50 -3.32
CA MET A 70 14.46 5.14 -2.85
C MET A 70 15.36 4.80 -1.67
N THR A 71 16.62 5.22 -1.76
CA THR A 71 17.61 4.93 -0.73
C THR A 71 17.24 5.67 0.55
N GLU A 72 16.82 6.92 0.46
CA GLU A 72 16.33 7.70 1.61
C GLU A 72 15.13 7.04 2.31
N VAL A 73 14.12 6.60 1.55
CA VAL A 73 12.95 5.91 2.11
C VAL A 73 13.37 4.59 2.77
N LYS A 74 14.26 3.82 2.13
CA LYS A 74 14.76 2.57 2.68
C LYS A 74 15.49 2.79 4.01
N THR A 75 16.42 3.75 4.04
CA THR A 75 17.19 4.10 5.25
C THR A 75 16.27 4.55 6.37
N MET A 76 15.29 5.42 6.07
CA MET A 76 14.32 5.88 7.08
C MET A 76 13.54 4.71 7.69
N LEU A 77 13.09 3.75 6.88
CA LEU A 77 12.36 2.58 7.38
C LEU A 77 13.24 1.68 8.26
N GLU A 78 14.49 1.45 7.84
CA GLU A 78 15.45 0.62 8.57
C GLU A 78 15.84 1.26 9.92
N GLU A 79 15.97 2.58 9.98
CA GLU A 79 16.39 3.30 11.19
C GLU A 79 15.25 3.56 12.18
N HIS A 80 14.04 3.82 11.69
CA HIS A 80 12.98 4.41 12.52
C HIS A 80 11.68 3.61 12.57
N ALA A 81 11.51 2.60 11.72
CA ALA A 81 10.22 1.94 11.54
C ALA A 81 10.34 0.42 11.73
N THR A 82 10.60 -0.03 12.96
CA THR A 82 10.71 -1.46 13.28
C THR A 82 9.49 -2.24 12.76
N GLY A 83 9.76 -3.35 12.06
CA GLY A 83 8.72 -4.18 11.44
C GLY A 83 8.31 -3.71 10.04
N TRP A 84 8.58 -2.46 9.66
CA TRP A 84 8.43 -2.01 8.28
C TRP A 84 9.66 -2.35 7.44
N GLY A 85 9.44 -2.51 6.15
CA GLY A 85 10.51 -2.68 5.17
C GLY A 85 10.03 -2.35 3.77
N MET A 86 10.92 -2.35 2.80
CA MET A 86 10.58 -2.07 1.41
C MET A 86 11.22 -3.11 0.49
N LYS A 87 10.49 -3.54 -0.53
CA LYS A 87 11.04 -4.32 -1.64
C LYS A 87 10.84 -3.59 -2.97
N LYS A 88 11.85 -3.70 -3.83
CA LYS A 88 11.73 -3.34 -5.25
C LYS A 88 11.07 -4.51 -5.96
N ASP A 89 10.03 -4.23 -6.71
CA ASP A 89 9.27 -5.24 -7.44
C ASP A 89 9.66 -5.17 -8.92
N VAL A 90 10.67 -5.98 -9.27
CA VAL A 90 11.15 -6.17 -10.64
C VAL A 90 10.55 -7.47 -11.13
N ASP A 91 9.25 -7.49 -11.46
CA ASP A 91 8.69 -8.61 -12.24
C ASP A 91 9.41 -8.64 -13.60
N ASP A 92 9.72 -9.86 -14.06
CA ASP A 92 10.46 -10.17 -15.30
C ASP A 92 9.86 -9.59 -16.59
N ASP A 93 8.63 -9.08 -16.54
CA ASP A 93 7.86 -8.81 -17.75
C ASP A 93 7.70 -7.34 -18.16
N ASN A 94 7.93 -6.29 -17.32
CA ASN A 94 7.61 -4.92 -17.77
C ASN A 94 8.31 -3.74 -17.05
N ASP A 95 8.68 -2.75 -17.86
CA ASP A 95 9.37 -1.45 -17.72
C ASP A 95 9.03 -0.50 -16.54
N VAL A 96 8.19 -0.89 -15.58
CA VAL A 96 7.73 0.02 -14.53
C VAL A 96 8.31 -0.38 -13.18
N GLU A 97 9.23 0.45 -12.69
CA GLU A 97 9.75 0.33 -11.33
C GLU A 97 8.65 0.60 -10.29
N ARG A 98 8.61 -0.26 -9.28
CA ARG A 98 7.55 -0.27 -8.27
C ARG A 98 8.16 -0.51 -6.89
N PHE A 99 7.62 0.19 -5.90
CA PHE A 99 7.88 -0.13 -4.49
C PHE A 99 6.73 -0.87 -3.88
N VAL A 100 7.07 -1.81 -3.03
CA VAL A 100 6.12 -2.43 -2.14
C VAL A 100 6.59 -2.21 -0.71
N LEU A 101 5.77 -1.47 0.04
CA LEU A 101 5.92 -1.33 1.48
C LEU A 101 5.48 -2.64 2.13
N THR A 102 6.29 -3.11 3.07
CA THR A 102 6.09 -4.39 3.75
C THR A 102 5.99 -4.20 5.25
N TRP A 103 5.19 -5.05 5.88
CA TRP A 103 5.07 -5.20 7.32
C TRP A 103 5.43 -6.63 7.70
N LYS A 104 6.49 -6.81 8.50
CA LYS A 104 7.07 -8.10 8.88
C LYS A 104 7.24 -9.01 7.65
N GLY A 105 7.76 -8.44 6.55
CA GLY A 105 7.97 -9.11 5.26
C GLY A 105 6.72 -9.27 4.38
N HIS A 106 5.52 -8.97 4.87
CA HIS A 106 4.28 -9.11 4.10
C HIS A 106 3.96 -7.83 3.34
N SER A 107 3.54 -7.93 2.08
CA SER A 107 3.21 -6.76 1.25
C SER A 107 1.94 -6.06 1.76
N VAL A 108 2.02 -4.75 1.99
CA VAL A 108 0.91 -3.94 2.53
C VAL A 108 0.37 -2.99 1.48
N MET A 109 1.26 -2.27 0.81
CA MET A 109 0.95 -1.21 -0.13
C MET A 109 1.98 -1.22 -1.25
N PHE A 110 1.57 -0.82 -2.44
CA PHE A 110 2.50 -0.55 -3.54
C PHE A 110 2.44 0.91 -3.96
N ALA A 111 3.55 1.41 -4.51
CA ALA A 111 3.64 2.72 -5.13
C ALA A 111 4.22 2.59 -6.54
N SER A 112 3.67 3.36 -7.48
CA SER A 112 4.08 3.42 -8.88
C SER A 112 3.89 4.85 -9.40
N ALA A 113 4.77 5.31 -10.28
CA ALA A 113 4.66 6.60 -10.95
C ALA A 113 4.38 6.41 -12.44
N TRP A 114 3.64 7.35 -13.03
CA TRP A 114 3.16 7.26 -14.41
C TRP A 114 3.20 8.63 -15.09
N ALA A 115 3.56 8.64 -16.37
CA ALA A 115 3.47 9.80 -17.25
C ALA A 115 2.30 9.61 -18.23
N PRO A 116 1.57 10.70 -18.58
CA PRO A 116 0.52 10.64 -19.58
C PRO A 116 1.10 10.26 -20.96
N PRO A 117 0.26 9.74 -21.87
CA PRO A 117 0.64 9.62 -23.28
C PRO A 117 0.98 11.01 -23.84
N ASN A 118 1.98 11.06 -24.73
CA ASN A 118 2.29 12.26 -25.52
C ASN A 118 1.13 12.63 -26.45
#